data_AF-A0A967X5P2-F1
#
_entry.id   AF-A0A967X5P2-F1
#
_cell.length_a   1.000
_cell.length_b   1.000
_cell.length_c   1.000
_cell.angle_alpha   90.00
_cell.angle_beta   90.00
_cell.angle_gamma   90.00
#
_symmetry.space_group_name_H-M   'P 1'
#
loop_
_entity.id
_entity.type
_entity.pdbx_description
1 polymer ?
#
loop_
_entity_poly.entity_id
_entity_poly.type
_entity_poly.pdbx_seq_one_letter_code
_entity_poly.pdbx_strand_id
1 'polypeptide(L)'
;VASNDCHYLLPEDHDAHDVLVCIQTGKTVKTRDRMTYTGQHYLKTRAEMAELFHWAPEAVTNSLAVAERCDFSFGENKLHLPDFPVPEGYDLDGY
;
A
#
# COMPACT_ATOMS: atom_id res chain seq x y z
N VAL A 1 0.57 17.22 6.17
CA VAL A 1 -0.21 15.97 6.32
C VAL A 1 0.74 14.93 6.90
N ALA A 2 0.33 14.20 7.94
CA ALA A 2 1.16 13.19 8.60
C ALA A 2 1.01 11.81 7.93
N SER A 3 2.12 11.09 7.79
CA SER A 3 2.20 9.67 7.40
C SER A 3 3.35 9.00 8.17
N ASN A 4 3.37 7.65 8.21
CA ASN A 4 4.39 6.88 8.94
C ASN A 4 5.21 5.93 8.04
N ASP A 5 5.05 6.02 6.72
CA ASP A 5 5.77 5.17 5.75
C ASP A 5 5.74 3.67 6.14
N CYS A 6 4.53 3.16 6.34
CA CYS A 6 4.32 1.81 6.86
C CYS A 6 4.73 0.75 5.84
N HIS A 7 5.54 -0.21 6.28
CA HIS A 7 5.99 -1.37 5.49
C HIS A 7 5.43 -2.70 6.03
N TYR A 8 4.88 -2.69 7.24
CA TYR A 8 4.30 -3.85 7.91
C TYR A 8 3.17 -3.42 8.85
N LEU A 9 2.40 -4.38 9.38
CA LEU A 9 1.17 -4.09 10.10
C LEU A 9 1.43 -3.81 11.58
N LEU A 10 2.09 -4.74 12.27
CA LEU A 10 2.31 -4.70 13.72
C LEU A 10 3.78 -4.46 14.07
N PRO A 11 4.12 -3.88 15.23
CA PRO A 11 5.50 -3.69 15.66
C PRO A 11 6.35 -4.97 15.62
N GLU A 12 5.78 -6.11 16.01
CA GLU A 12 6.42 -7.42 16.02
C GLU A 12 6.77 -7.97 14.62
N ASP A 13 6.16 -7.44 13.57
CA ASP A 13 6.44 -7.86 12.18
C ASP A 13 7.79 -7.34 11.67
N HIS A 14 8.52 -6.53 12.46
CA HIS A 14 9.81 -5.97 12.07
C HIS A 14 10.82 -7.04 11.65
N ASP A 15 10.92 -8.16 12.39
CA ASP A 15 11.87 -9.23 12.08
C ASP A 15 11.53 -9.94 10.76
N ALA A 16 10.22 -10.12 10.48
CA ALA A 16 9.76 -10.68 9.21
C ALA A 16 10.09 -9.74 8.04
N HIS A 17 9.86 -8.45 8.20
CA HIS A 17 10.21 -7.43 7.21
C HIS A 17 11.73 -7.36 6.99
N ASP A 18 12.53 -7.46 8.06
CA ASP A 18 13.99 -7.46 7.98
C ASP A 18 14.53 -8.62 7.14
N VAL A 19 13.96 -9.82 7.33
CA VAL A 19 14.27 -10.99 6.50
C VAL A 19 13.85 -10.77 5.05
N LEU A 20 12.69 -10.17 4.80
CA LEU A 20 12.21 -9.84 3.45
C LEU A 20 13.18 -8.90 2.71
N VAL A 21 13.69 -7.86 3.39
CA VAL A 21 14.70 -6.95 2.84
C VAL A 21 16.01 -7.69 2.54
N CYS A 22 16.42 -8.63 3.39
CA CYS A 22 17.57 -9.48 3.13
C CYS A 22 17.39 -10.33 1.85
N ILE A 23 16.21 -10.95 1.67
CA ILE A 23 15.88 -11.72 0.46
C ILE A 23 15.96 -10.83 -0.77
N GLN A 24 15.30 -9.65 -0.74
CA GLN A 24 15.30 -8.71 -1.86
C GLN A 24 16.71 -8.25 -2.25
N THR A 25 17.60 -8.09 -1.26
CA THR A 25 18.95 -7.57 -1.49
C THR A 25 20.01 -8.67 -1.66
N GLY A 26 19.62 -9.95 -1.65
CA GLY A 26 20.55 -11.08 -1.76
C GLY A 26 21.55 -11.16 -0.59
N LYS A 27 21.18 -10.66 0.58
CA LYS A 27 22.01 -10.64 1.81
C LYS A 27 21.42 -11.58 2.87
N THR A 28 22.18 -11.81 3.92
CA THR A 28 21.68 -12.56 5.10
C THR A 28 21.53 -11.62 6.28
N VAL A 29 20.73 -12.00 7.28
CA VAL A 29 20.57 -11.22 8.52
C VAL A 29 21.90 -10.94 9.24
N LYS A 30 22.93 -11.77 9.01
CA LYS A 30 24.28 -11.65 9.58
C LYS A 30 25.20 -10.69 8.81
N THR A 31 24.79 -10.19 7.65
CA THR A 31 25.62 -9.28 6.83
C THR A 31 25.70 -7.91 7.48
N ARG A 32 26.93 -7.46 7.85
CA ARG A 32 27.15 -6.23 8.64
C ARG A 32 26.67 -4.94 7.96
N ASP A 33 26.83 -4.86 6.64
CA ASP A 33 26.48 -3.66 5.85
C ASP A 33 25.29 -3.98 4.93
N ARG A 34 24.18 -4.36 5.55
CA ARG A 34 22.92 -4.65 4.86
C ARG A 34 21.92 -3.53 5.12
N MET A 35 20.98 -3.37 4.19
CA MET A 35 19.87 -2.45 4.38
C MET A 35 19.03 -2.91 5.58
N THR A 36 18.74 -1.98 6.49
CA THR A 36 17.99 -2.21 7.73
C THR A 36 17.01 -1.04 7.95
N TYR A 37 15.97 -1.29 8.73
CA TYR A 37 14.95 -0.30 9.10
C TYR A 37 14.85 -0.20 10.63
N THR A 38 14.28 0.88 11.14
CA THR A 38 14.34 1.25 12.58
C THR A 38 13.29 0.57 13.48
N GLY A 39 12.49 -0.36 12.95
CA GLY A 39 11.38 -0.97 13.69
C GLY A 39 10.11 -0.12 13.78
N GLN A 40 10.14 1.14 13.34
CA GLN A 40 9.02 2.08 13.51
C GLN A 40 8.03 2.13 12.33
N HIS A 41 8.22 1.33 11.30
CA HIS A 41 7.47 1.35 10.05
C HIS A 41 6.21 0.45 10.08
N TYR A 42 5.57 0.32 11.24
CA TYR A 42 4.28 -0.36 11.39
C TYR A 42 3.11 0.63 11.30
N LEU A 43 1.88 0.10 11.19
CA LEU A 43 0.67 0.92 11.24
C LEU A 43 0.40 1.40 12.68
N LYS A 44 0.90 2.59 13.01
CA LYS A 44 0.69 3.22 14.31
C LYS A 44 -0.78 3.55 14.55
N THR A 45 -1.19 3.45 15.80
CA THR A 45 -2.47 3.93 16.29
C THR A 45 -2.56 5.46 16.20
N ARG A 46 -3.79 5.98 16.23
CA ARG A 46 -4.05 7.43 16.28
C ARG A 46 -3.33 8.10 17.46
N ALA A 47 -3.27 7.45 18.62
CA ALA A 47 -2.63 8.00 19.82
C ALA A 47 -1.11 8.12 19.64
N GLU A 48 -0.46 7.07 19.13
CA GLU A 48 0.98 7.11 18.82
C GLU A 48 1.32 8.17 17.77
N MET A 49 0.49 8.32 16.74
CA MET A 49 0.67 9.37 15.73
C MET A 49 0.45 10.78 16.32
N ALA A 50 -0.53 10.95 17.20
CA ALA A 50 -0.75 12.24 17.87
C ALA A 50 0.43 12.64 18.76
N GLU A 51 1.05 11.68 19.44
CA GLU A 51 2.26 11.92 20.24
C GLU A 51 3.46 12.27 19.35
N LEU A 52 3.68 11.52 18.25
CA LEU A 52 4.77 11.76 17.31
C LEU A 52 4.68 13.14 16.64
N PHE A 53 3.46 13.60 16.38
CA PHE A 53 3.16 14.88 15.73
C PHE A 53 2.58 15.91 16.73
N HIS A 54 2.91 15.83 18.02
CA HIS A 54 2.38 16.75 19.05
C HIS A 54 2.67 18.23 18.75
N TRP A 55 3.77 18.50 18.03
CA TRP A 55 4.20 19.84 17.62
C TRP A 55 3.43 20.37 16.40
N ALA A 56 2.68 19.53 15.68
CA ALA A 56 1.80 19.89 14.57
C ALA A 56 0.55 18.99 14.55
N PRO A 57 -0.38 19.12 15.51
CA PRO A 57 -1.58 18.28 15.61
C PRO A 57 -2.44 18.33 14.34
N GLU A 58 -2.43 19.45 13.63
CA GLU A 58 -3.13 19.65 12.37
C GLU A 58 -2.63 18.72 11.26
N ALA A 59 -1.38 18.25 11.32
CA ALA A 59 -0.86 17.29 10.36
C ALA A 59 -1.62 15.96 10.41
N VAL A 60 -2.03 15.52 11.61
CA VAL A 60 -2.81 14.31 11.84
C VAL A 60 -4.27 14.51 11.46
N THR A 61 -4.89 15.65 11.78
CA THR A 61 -6.29 15.90 11.37
C THR A 61 -6.41 16.09 9.86
N ASN A 62 -5.41 16.68 9.22
CA ASN A 62 -5.41 16.87 7.77
C ASN A 62 -5.32 15.56 6.99
N SER A 63 -4.77 14.47 7.56
CA SER A 63 -4.78 13.17 6.86
C SER A 63 -6.19 12.62 6.70
N LEU A 64 -7.05 12.80 7.71
CA LEU A 64 -8.47 12.48 7.63
C LEU A 64 -9.18 13.37 6.59
N ALA A 65 -8.94 14.68 6.61
CA ALA A 65 -9.56 15.59 5.65
C ALA A 65 -9.16 15.28 4.18
N VAL A 66 -7.95 14.77 3.95
CA VAL A 66 -7.54 14.26 2.63
C VAL A 66 -8.31 12.99 2.28
N ALA A 67 -8.38 12.02 3.21
CA ALA A 67 -9.12 10.78 3.00
C ALA A 67 -10.60 11.01 2.68
N GLU A 68 -11.26 11.94 3.37
CA GLU A 68 -12.67 12.30 3.14
C GLU A 68 -12.92 12.95 1.77
N ARG A 69 -11.88 13.53 1.14
CA ARG A 69 -11.96 14.13 -0.21
C ARG A 69 -11.65 13.14 -1.33
N CYS A 70 -11.14 11.95 -1.00
CA CYS A 70 -10.86 10.91 -1.98
C CYS A 70 -12.16 10.22 -2.40
N ASP A 71 -12.78 10.70 -3.47
CA ASP A 71 -13.93 10.08 -4.12
C ASP A 71 -13.49 9.30 -5.36
N PHE A 72 -13.20 8.01 -5.18
CA PHE A 72 -12.79 7.11 -6.25
C PHE A 72 -13.60 5.80 -6.19
N SER A 73 -14.01 5.33 -7.37
CA SER A 73 -14.66 4.03 -7.57
C SER A 73 -14.04 3.34 -8.78
N PHE A 74 -13.87 2.02 -8.70
CA PHE A 74 -13.46 1.19 -9.85
C PHE A 74 -14.52 1.15 -10.98
N GLY A 75 -15.67 1.79 -10.77
CA GLY A 75 -16.79 1.79 -11.72
C GLY A 75 -17.62 0.52 -11.61
N GLU A 76 -18.51 0.33 -12.57
CA GLU A 76 -19.32 -0.89 -12.69
C GLU A 76 -18.45 -2.06 -13.15
N ASN A 77 -18.70 -3.25 -12.62
CA ASN A 77 -18.05 -4.48 -13.08
C ASN A 77 -18.57 -4.86 -14.48
N LYS A 78 -17.97 -4.30 -15.53
CA LYS A 78 -18.31 -4.58 -16.93
C LYS A 78 -17.41 -5.66 -17.50
N LEU A 79 -18.01 -6.54 -18.28
CA LEU A 79 -17.26 -7.45 -19.14
C LEU A 79 -16.57 -6.64 -20.24
N HIS A 80 -15.25 -6.54 -20.18
CA HIS A 80 -14.41 -5.96 -21.22
C HIS A 80 -13.91 -7.07 -22.16
N LEU A 81 -14.84 -7.66 -22.91
CA LEU A 81 -14.50 -8.66 -23.92
C LEU A 81 -14.02 -7.96 -25.20
N PRO A 82 -13.00 -8.51 -25.89
CA PRO A 82 -12.59 -7.99 -27.19
C PRO A 82 -13.66 -8.28 -28.25
N ASP A 83 -13.79 -7.37 -29.20
CA ASP A 83 -14.61 -7.61 -30.39
C ASP A 83 -13.92 -8.67 -31.27
N PHE A 84 -14.58 -9.80 -31.49
CA PHE A 84 -14.09 -10.82 -32.42
C PHE A 84 -14.69 -10.57 -33.82
N PRO A 85 -13.85 -10.34 -34.85
CA PRO A 85 -14.35 -10.03 -36.19
C PRO A 85 -14.95 -11.29 -36.82
N VAL A 86 -16.23 -11.21 -37.19
CA VAL A 86 -16.95 -12.25 -37.94
C VAL A 86 -17.16 -11.81 -39.40
N PRO A 87 -17.24 -12.75 -40.35
CA PRO A 87 -17.55 -12.43 -41.76
C PRO A 87 -18.91 -11.73 -41.92
N GLU A 88 -19.09 -11.01 -43.02
CA GLU A 88 -20.36 -10.34 -43.33
C GLU A 88 -21.52 -11.34 -43.39
N GLY A 89 -22.59 -11.05 -42.65
CA GLY A 89 -23.76 -11.93 -42.50
C GLY A 89 -23.74 -12.86 -41.29
N TYR A 90 -22.67 -12.86 -40.48
CA TYR A 90 -22.58 -13.60 -39.22
C TYR A 90 -22.61 -12.66 -38.00
N ASP A 91 -23.06 -13.17 -36.86
CA ASP A 91 -22.81 -12.62 -35.52
C ASP A 91 -21.94 -13.60 -34.71
N LEU A 92 -21.59 -13.26 -33.47
CA LEU A 92 -20.75 -14.12 -32.61
C LEU A 92 -21.43 -15.44 -32.21
N ASP A 93 -22.76 -15.48 -32.20
CA ASP A 93 -23.52 -16.68 -31.83
C ASP A 93 -23.71 -17.63 -33.04
N GLY A 94 -23.69 -17.08 -34.26
CA GLY A 94 -23.92 -17.78 -35.51
C GLY A 94 -22.66 -18.22 -36.28
N TYR A 95 -21.46 -17.82 -35.84
CA TYR A 95 -20.17 -18.27 -36.39
C TYR A 95 -19.59 -19.46 -35.60
#